data_AF-A0AA40MFJ8-F1
#
_entry.id   AF-A0AA40MFJ8-F1
#
_cell.length_a   1.000
_cell.length_b   1.000
_cell.length_c   1.000
_cell.angle_alpha   90.00
_cell.angle_beta   90.00
_cell.angle_gamma   90.00
#
_symmetry.space_group_name_H-M   'P 1'
#
loop_
_entity.id
_entity.type
_entity.pdbx_description
1 polymer ?
#
loop_
_entity_poly.entity_id
_entity_poly.type
_entity_poly.pdbx_seq_one_letter_code
_entity_poly.pdbx_strand_id
1 'polypeptide(L)'
;MPKFRGIVTSQLTETDAILSAGGRQCTFRFAPDEATDVARLIGDLHVGGLTPEELATRSRRIADKVPLLLADFNLLRLLIESDPRRAAVATSGAQLYRDIRRIAERTAARSARSEFLRALVEQRATRRQLIGYALEYYWIVRAAPGLIGPALGWAASTAERSLLQDFLKSELGHDRFLEASLKAAGLGDAEIEQHQPLPATFSLAAALGVHARQHPLSFKASLFLFERAQPAFIDAFDARCAALGLPQAFYRPLRAHADLNDTYRHDDISRQLMTLDTAIDPEACTVTKRNVSLMVETLVRQEHTILAYYADDSAPMPRIFH
;
A
#
# COMPACT_ATOMS: atom_id res chain seq x y z
N MET A 1 -10.41 26.06 -3.52
CA MET A 1 -11.32 26.31 -2.38
C MET A 1 -11.15 25.21 -1.36
N PRO A 2 -10.42 25.46 -0.25
CA PRO A 2 -10.20 24.45 0.77
C PRO A 2 -11.50 24.08 1.49
N LYS A 3 -11.64 22.80 1.81
CA LYS A 3 -12.75 22.23 2.58
C LYS A 3 -12.22 21.13 3.50
N PHE A 4 -12.72 21.00 4.72
CA PHE A 4 -12.41 19.87 5.57
C PHE A 4 -12.97 18.56 5.00
N ARG A 5 -12.21 17.47 5.13
CA ARG A 5 -12.72 16.11 4.87
C ARG A 5 -13.92 15.84 5.76
N GLY A 6 -14.89 15.05 5.28
CA GLY A 6 -16.10 14.73 6.05
C GLY A 6 -15.86 13.97 7.36
N ILE A 7 -14.66 13.43 7.56
CA ILE A 7 -14.24 12.76 8.81
C ILE A 7 -13.73 13.74 9.87
N VAL A 8 -13.49 15.01 9.51
CA VAL A 8 -13.00 16.02 10.44
C VAL A 8 -14.14 16.46 11.34
N THR A 9 -13.91 16.41 12.65
CA THR A 9 -14.77 17.03 13.65
C THR A 9 -14.01 18.15 14.34
N SER A 10 -14.73 19.15 14.83
CA SER A 10 -14.15 20.29 15.52
C SER A 10 -14.83 20.53 16.86
N GLN A 11 -14.04 20.78 17.90
CA GLN A 11 -14.49 21.29 19.19
C GLN A 11 -13.79 22.62 19.45
N LEU A 12 -14.55 23.62 19.88
CA LEU A 12 -14.03 24.94 20.18
C LEU A 12 -14.29 25.29 21.64
N THR A 13 -13.30 25.90 22.27
CA THR A 13 -13.41 26.60 23.56
C THR A 13 -13.20 28.10 23.35
N GLU A 14 -13.13 28.87 24.43
CA GLU A 14 -12.84 30.31 24.34
C GLU A 14 -11.42 30.62 23.83
N THR A 15 -10.48 29.68 23.94
CA THR A 15 -9.06 29.90 23.60
C THR A 15 -8.42 28.82 22.74
N ASP A 16 -9.11 27.70 22.51
CA ASP A 16 -8.56 26.54 21.83
C ASP A 16 -9.55 26.00 20.79
N ALA A 17 -9.00 25.52 19.67
CA ALA A 17 -9.73 24.71 18.71
C ALA A 17 -9.05 23.35 18.62
N ILE A 18 -9.86 22.31 18.75
CA ILE A 18 -9.45 20.92 18.60
C ILE A 18 -10.08 20.40 17.32
N LEU A 19 -9.25 20.02 16.35
CA LEU A 19 -9.65 19.36 15.12
C LEU A 19 -9.25 17.88 15.19
N SER A 20 -10.22 16.99 14.99
CA SER A 20 -10.01 15.54 15.08
C SER A 20 -10.38 14.88 13.76
N ALA A 21 -9.54 13.97 13.27
CA ALA A 21 -9.81 13.17 12.07
C ALA A 21 -9.30 11.73 12.30
N GLY A 22 -10.23 10.81 12.53
CA GLY A 22 -9.88 9.45 12.95
C GLY A 22 -9.13 9.45 14.29
N GLY A 23 -7.93 8.86 14.33
CA GLY A 23 -7.07 8.83 15.51
C GLY A 23 -6.11 10.03 15.66
N ARG A 24 -6.25 11.05 14.81
CA ARG A 24 -5.38 12.24 14.82
C ARG A 24 -6.13 13.43 15.39
N GLN A 25 -5.43 14.20 16.21
CA GLN A 25 -5.92 15.42 16.80
C GLN A 25 -4.90 16.53 16.59
N CYS A 26 -5.39 17.69 16.15
CA CYS A 26 -4.64 18.93 16.11
C CYS A 26 -5.30 19.92 17.05
N THR A 27 -4.51 20.56 17.90
CA THR A 27 -5.00 21.61 18.79
C THR A 27 -4.19 22.86 18.53
N PHE A 28 -4.88 23.98 18.31
CA PHE A 28 -4.25 25.28 18.20
C PHE A 28 -4.95 26.29 19.09
N ARG A 29 -4.17 27.24 19.60
CA ARG A 29 -4.61 28.29 20.50
C ARG A 29 -4.83 29.60 19.76
N PHE A 30 -5.79 30.37 20.23
CA PHE A 30 -6.10 31.71 19.73
C PHE A 30 -6.48 32.63 20.88
N ALA A 31 -6.45 33.94 20.64
CA ALA A 31 -6.86 34.91 21.66
C ALA A 31 -8.40 34.89 21.83
N PRO A 32 -8.95 35.13 23.03
CA PRO A 32 -10.40 35.08 23.26
C PRO A 32 -11.23 35.95 22.30
N ASP A 33 -10.70 37.09 21.89
CA ASP A 33 -11.37 38.01 20.96
C ASP A 33 -11.33 37.54 19.49
N GLU A 34 -10.56 36.50 19.17
CA GLU A 34 -10.49 35.82 17.87
C GLU A 34 -11.49 34.66 17.75
N ALA A 35 -12.07 34.19 18.86
CA ALA A 35 -12.87 32.95 18.93
C ALA A 35 -13.99 32.90 17.90
N THR A 36 -14.68 34.02 17.66
CA THR A 36 -15.77 34.10 16.68
C THR A 36 -15.28 33.94 15.24
N ASP A 37 -14.12 34.50 14.92
CA ASP A 37 -13.54 34.43 13.57
C ASP A 37 -12.92 33.04 13.32
N VAL A 38 -12.35 32.41 14.36
CA VAL A 38 -11.90 31.00 14.28
C VAL A 38 -13.06 30.05 14.08
N ALA A 39 -14.16 30.21 14.83
CA ALA A 39 -15.38 29.43 14.65
C ALA A 39 -15.94 29.57 13.23
N ARG A 40 -15.92 30.79 12.69
CA ARG A 40 -16.37 31.07 11.32
C ARG A 40 -15.48 30.39 10.29
N LEU A 41 -14.15 30.53 10.40
CA LEU A 41 -13.20 29.85 9.51
C LEU A 41 -13.42 28.33 9.50
N ILE A 42 -13.55 27.72 10.68
CA ILE A 42 -13.77 26.27 10.80
C ILE A 42 -15.12 25.86 10.18
N GLY A 43 -16.19 26.62 10.41
CA GLY A 43 -17.50 26.38 9.82
C GLY A 43 -17.48 26.51 8.29
N ASP A 44 -16.89 27.59 7.78
CA ASP A 44 -16.71 27.86 6.36
C ASP A 44 -15.88 26.72 5.69
N LEU A 45 -14.85 26.19 6.38
CA LEU A 45 -14.08 25.04 5.91
C LEU A 45 -14.88 23.74 5.93
N HIS A 46 -15.82 23.50 6.85
CA HIS A 46 -16.68 22.31 6.80
C HIS A 46 -17.63 22.35 5.58
N VAL A 47 -18.12 23.53 5.22
CA VAL A 47 -18.98 23.73 4.04
C VAL A 47 -18.16 23.63 2.75
N GLY A 48 -17.03 24.35 2.72
CA GLY A 48 -16.21 24.58 1.53
C GLY A 48 -16.75 25.70 0.65
N GLY A 49 -16.12 25.90 -0.51
CA GLY A 49 -16.61 26.80 -1.57
C GLY A 49 -16.09 28.23 -1.51
N LEU A 50 -15.16 28.54 -0.60
CA LEU A 50 -14.53 29.86 -0.48
C LEU A 50 -13.03 29.79 -0.84
N THR A 51 -12.48 30.85 -1.41
CA THR A 51 -11.03 30.98 -1.63
C THR A 51 -10.30 31.37 -0.34
N PRO A 52 -8.97 31.16 -0.23
CA PRO A 52 -8.20 31.64 0.92
C PRO A 52 -8.39 33.14 1.21
N GLU A 53 -8.50 33.98 0.17
CA GLU A 53 -8.72 35.42 0.31
C GLU A 53 -10.12 35.73 0.86
N GLU A 54 -11.14 34.99 0.43
CA GLU A 54 -12.51 35.13 0.94
C GLU A 54 -12.61 34.68 2.40
N LEU A 55 -11.95 33.58 2.76
CA LEU A 55 -11.86 33.09 4.14
C LEU A 55 -11.17 34.12 5.06
N ALA A 56 -10.08 34.72 4.61
CA ALA A 56 -9.38 35.80 5.33
C ALA A 56 -10.27 37.05 5.47
N THR A 57 -10.99 37.44 4.42
CA THR A 57 -11.90 38.59 4.43
C THR A 57 -13.07 38.40 5.40
N ARG A 58 -13.57 37.18 5.51
CA ARG A 58 -14.66 36.81 6.43
C ARG A 58 -14.20 36.64 7.87
N SER A 59 -12.91 36.37 8.09
CA SER A 59 -12.30 36.13 9.41
C SER A 59 -11.26 37.21 9.72
N ARG A 60 -11.71 38.48 9.72
CA ARG A 60 -10.84 39.67 9.69
C ARG A 60 -9.80 39.74 10.80
N ARG A 61 -10.13 39.29 12.01
CA ARG A 61 -9.21 39.33 13.17
C ARG A 61 -8.05 38.35 13.05
N ILE A 62 -8.22 37.30 12.25
CA ILE A 62 -7.20 36.26 12.01
C ILE A 62 -6.76 36.22 10.55
N ALA A 63 -7.07 37.25 9.77
CA ALA A 63 -6.87 37.25 8.31
C ALA A 63 -5.41 36.97 7.91
N ASP A 64 -4.47 37.50 8.68
CA ASP A 64 -3.03 37.27 8.55
C ASP A 64 -2.61 35.83 8.88
N LYS A 65 -3.36 35.14 9.75
CA LYS A 65 -3.11 33.76 10.17
C LYS A 65 -3.73 32.72 9.24
N VAL A 66 -4.77 33.07 8.47
CA VAL A 66 -5.48 32.14 7.59
C VAL A 66 -4.55 31.36 6.64
N PRO A 67 -3.59 31.98 5.92
CA PRO A 67 -2.70 31.23 5.02
C PRO A 67 -1.88 30.15 5.73
N LEU A 68 -1.35 30.45 6.92
CA LEU A 68 -0.56 29.50 7.71
C LEU A 68 -1.43 28.36 8.24
N LEU A 69 -2.61 28.68 8.78
CA LEU A 69 -3.56 27.66 9.24
C LEU A 69 -3.98 26.73 8.09
N LEU A 70 -4.24 27.26 6.90
CA LEU A 70 -4.55 26.43 5.73
C LEU A 70 -3.37 25.54 5.32
N ALA A 71 -2.15 26.04 5.38
CA ALA A 71 -0.95 25.25 5.11
C ALA A 71 -0.81 24.10 6.13
N ASP A 72 -0.98 24.38 7.42
CA ASP A 72 -0.90 23.39 8.49
C ASP A 72 -2.03 22.35 8.38
N PHE A 73 -3.27 22.76 8.13
CA PHE A 73 -4.38 21.84 7.93
C PHE A 73 -4.17 20.97 6.68
N ASN A 74 -3.59 21.52 5.62
CA ASN A 74 -3.24 20.76 4.42
C ASN A 74 -2.10 19.75 4.69
N LEU A 75 -1.07 20.16 5.43
CA LEU A 75 0.02 19.28 5.86
C LEU A 75 -0.49 18.12 6.71
N LEU A 76 -1.44 18.40 7.60
CA LEU A 76 -2.15 17.42 8.41
C LEU A 76 -3.22 16.64 7.64
N ARG A 77 -3.37 16.92 6.33
CA ARG A 77 -4.32 16.28 5.41
C ARG A 77 -5.79 16.42 5.82
N LEU A 78 -6.13 17.45 6.59
CA LEU A 78 -7.49 17.76 7.00
C LEU A 78 -8.30 18.35 5.85
N LEU A 79 -7.64 18.97 4.87
CA LEU A 79 -8.28 19.66 3.75
C LEU A 79 -8.41 18.78 2.47
N ILE A 80 -9.42 19.10 1.67
CA ILE A 80 -9.68 18.69 0.28
C ILE A 80 -10.05 19.93 -0.55
N GLU A 81 -10.04 19.78 -1.87
CA GLU A 81 -10.43 20.83 -2.83
C GLU A 81 -11.92 20.72 -3.17
N SER A 82 -12.67 21.81 -2.98
CA SER A 82 -14.12 21.87 -3.22
C SER A 82 -14.52 22.66 -4.46
N ASP A 83 -13.59 23.30 -5.18
CA ASP A 83 -13.89 24.03 -6.42
C ASP A 83 -14.24 23.03 -7.54
N PRO A 84 -15.48 23.06 -8.08
CA PRO A 84 -15.89 22.16 -9.17
C PRO A 84 -15.04 22.32 -10.44
N ARG A 85 -14.44 23.49 -10.68
CA ARG A 85 -13.58 23.75 -11.85
C ARG A 85 -12.20 23.13 -11.71
N ARG A 86 -11.66 23.07 -10.48
CA ARG A 86 -10.44 22.29 -10.20
C ARG A 86 -10.74 20.81 -10.11
N ALA A 87 -11.95 20.41 -9.67
CA ALA A 87 -12.42 19.03 -9.78
C ALA A 87 -12.49 18.56 -11.24
N ALA A 88 -12.74 19.46 -12.21
CA ALA A 88 -12.67 19.14 -13.65
C ALA A 88 -11.24 18.86 -14.16
N VAL A 89 -10.20 19.27 -13.43
CA VAL A 89 -8.78 18.94 -13.70
C VAL A 89 -8.29 17.78 -12.82
N ALA A 90 -9.07 17.41 -11.80
CA ALA A 90 -8.74 16.31 -10.92
C ALA A 90 -8.88 14.97 -11.64
N THR A 91 -7.94 14.08 -11.39
CA THR A 91 -7.99 12.72 -11.95
C THR A 91 -8.84 11.86 -11.01
N SER A 92 -9.85 11.17 -11.52
CA SER A 92 -10.56 10.18 -10.70
C SER A 92 -9.63 9.01 -10.38
N GLY A 93 -9.83 8.35 -9.24
CA GLY A 93 -9.01 7.19 -8.87
C GLY A 93 -9.16 6.03 -9.86
N ALA A 94 -10.31 5.89 -10.53
CA ALA A 94 -10.47 4.97 -11.66
C ALA A 94 -9.55 5.30 -12.85
N GLN A 95 -9.43 6.59 -13.22
CA GLN A 95 -8.49 7.03 -14.26
C GLN A 95 -7.04 6.82 -13.82
N LEU A 96 -6.70 7.21 -12.59
CA LEU A 96 -5.37 7.03 -12.04
C LEU A 96 -4.97 5.55 -12.00
N TYR A 97 -5.87 4.65 -11.62
CA TYR A 97 -5.62 3.20 -11.64
C TYR A 97 -5.26 2.69 -13.05
N ARG A 98 -5.99 3.14 -14.08
CA ARG A 98 -5.65 2.79 -15.48
C ARG A 98 -4.28 3.31 -15.91
N ASP A 99 -3.89 4.49 -15.44
CA ASP A 99 -2.55 5.04 -15.70
C ASP A 99 -1.45 4.24 -14.97
N ILE A 100 -1.69 3.91 -13.71
CA ILE A 100 -0.79 3.13 -12.86
C ILE A 100 -0.54 1.75 -13.49
N ARG A 101 -1.59 1.05 -13.93
CA ARG A 101 -1.48 -0.23 -14.64
C ARG A 101 -0.53 -0.16 -15.84
N ARG A 102 -0.73 0.85 -16.70
CA ARG A 102 0.14 1.10 -17.87
C ARG A 102 1.57 1.48 -17.49
N ILE A 103 1.76 2.15 -16.36
CA ILE A 103 3.11 2.48 -15.87
C ILE A 103 3.78 1.23 -15.32
N ALA A 104 3.11 0.43 -14.49
CA ALA A 104 3.66 -0.80 -13.94
C ALA A 104 4.08 -1.77 -15.06
N GLU A 105 3.25 -1.96 -16.08
CA GLU A 105 3.57 -2.79 -17.25
C GLU A 105 4.79 -2.26 -18.02
N ARG A 106 4.89 -0.94 -18.24
CA ARG A 106 6.05 -0.33 -18.90
C ARG A 106 7.31 -0.40 -18.05
N THR A 107 7.21 -0.17 -16.75
CA THR A 107 8.35 -0.22 -15.83
C THR A 107 8.88 -1.65 -15.73
N ALA A 108 8.00 -2.65 -15.62
CA ALA A 108 8.38 -4.06 -15.66
C ALA A 108 9.06 -4.42 -16.99
N ALA A 109 8.50 -3.98 -18.12
CA ALA A 109 9.10 -4.22 -19.44
C ALA A 109 10.51 -3.59 -19.60
N ARG A 110 10.76 -2.43 -18.95
CA ARG A 110 12.05 -1.72 -19.01
C ARG A 110 13.08 -2.23 -18.00
N SER A 111 12.64 -2.77 -16.87
CA SER A 111 13.53 -3.16 -15.76
C SER A 111 14.10 -4.58 -15.89
N ALA A 112 13.85 -5.24 -17.03
CA ALA A 112 14.01 -6.66 -17.35
C ALA A 112 12.72 -7.47 -17.12
N ARG A 113 12.42 -8.36 -18.08
CA ARG A 113 11.38 -9.40 -17.91
C ARG A 113 11.75 -10.25 -16.71
N SER A 114 10.76 -10.79 -15.99
CA SER A 114 10.98 -11.60 -14.78
C SER A 114 12.11 -12.62 -15.00
N GLU A 115 13.24 -12.37 -14.37
CA GLU A 115 14.44 -13.21 -14.53
C GLU A 115 14.23 -14.56 -13.86
N PHE A 116 13.41 -14.58 -12.81
CA PHE A 116 13.00 -15.80 -12.16
C PHE A 116 12.14 -16.65 -13.10
N LEU A 117 11.13 -16.07 -13.75
CA LEU A 117 10.35 -16.77 -14.78
C LEU A 117 11.24 -17.31 -15.89
N ARG A 118 12.19 -16.50 -16.37
CA ARG A 118 13.15 -16.93 -17.39
C ARG A 118 13.98 -18.12 -16.91
N ALA A 119 14.49 -18.09 -15.68
CA ALA A 119 15.24 -19.20 -15.10
C ALA A 119 14.40 -20.47 -14.92
N LEU A 120 13.10 -20.35 -14.63
CA LEU A 120 12.17 -21.48 -14.57
C LEU A 120 11.97 -22.11 -15.95
N VAL A 121 11.62 -21.29 -16.95
CA VAL A 121 11.35 -21.74 -18.33
C VAL A 121 12.58 -22.34 -18.99
N GLU A 122 13.75 -21.72 -18.80
CA GLU A 122 15.03 -22.22 -19.32
C GLU A 122 15.63 -23.34 -18.45
N GLN A 123 14.91 -23.81 -17.43
CA GLN A 123 15.32 -24.91 -16.54
C GLN A 123 16.66 -24.68 -15.82
N ARG A 124 17.01 -23.41 -15.57
CA ARG A 124 18.23 -23.01 -14.86
C ARG A 124 18.03 -22.84 -13.36
N ALA A 125 16.79 -22.59 -12.91
CA ALA A 125 16.50 -22.43 -11.48
C ALA A 125 16.82 -23.71 -10.70
N THR A 126 17.55 -23.61 -9.59
CA THR A 126 17.97 -24.75 -8.77
C THR A 126 16.96 -25.07 -7.66
N ARG A 127 17.09 -26.25 -7.03
CA ARG A 127 16.26 -26.63 -5.87
C ARG A 127 16.35 -25.60 -4.75
N ARG A 128 17.56 -25.10 -4.45
CA ARG A 128 17.79 -24.05 -3.44
C ARG A 128 17.07 -22.76 -3.80
N GLN A 129 17.12 -22.32 -5.06
CA GLN A 129 16.44 -21.10 -5.50
C GLN A 129 14.91 -21.21 -5.40
N LEU A 130 14.34 -22.39 -5.65
CA LEU A 130 12.89 -22.61 -5.50
C LEU A 130 12.45 -22.58 -4.03
N ILE A 131 13.21 -23.23 -3.14
CA ILE A 131 12.96 -23.19 -1.69
C ILE A 131 13.17 -21.77 -1.15
N GLY A 132 14.22 -21.09 -1.60
CA GLY A 132 14.50 -19.70 -1.27
C GLY A 132 13.38 -18.75 -1.71
N TYR A 133 12.82 -18.94 -2.91
CA TYR A 133 11.64 -18.19 -3.34
C TYR A 133 10.45 -18.41 -2.40
N ALA A 134 10.18 -19.66 -2.01
CA ALA A 134 9.10 -19.97 -1.06
C ALA A 134 9.32 -19.34 0.32
N LEU A 135 10.57 -19.26 0.81
CA LEU A 135 10.94 -18.58 2.06
C LEU A 135 10.64 -17.08 2.00
N GLU A 136 11.08 -16.41 0.93
CA GLU A 136 10.81 -14.98 0.76
C GLU A 136 9.31 -14.69 0.61
N TYR A 137 8.58 -15.56 -0.11
CA TYR A 137 7.15 -15.41 -0.31
C TYR A 137 6.36 -15.65 0.98
N TYR A 138 6.73 -16.68 1.76
CA TYR A 138 6.20 -16.92 3.11
C TYR A 138 6.31 -15.66 3.97
N TRP A 139 7.47 -14.99 3.96
CA TRP A 139 7.68 -13.81 4.77
C TRP A 139 6.75 -12.64 4.36
N ILE A 140 6.55 -12.41 3.07
CA ILE A 140 5.62 -11.39 2.57
C ILE A 140 4.18 -11.70 3.03
N VAL A 141 3.72 -12.94 2.83
CA VAL A 141 2.35 -13.35 3.18
C VAL A 141 2.13 -13.28 4.69
N ARG A 142 3.09 -13.73 5.50
CA ARG A 142 3.05 -13.59 6.96
C ARG A 142 2.98 -12.13 7.40
N ALA A 143 3.65 -11.23 6.70
CA ALA A 143 3.64 -9.80 7.01
C ALA A 143 2.34 -9.10 6.56
N ALA A 144 1.62 -9.63 5.58
CA ALA A 144 0.51 -8.95 4.91
C ALA A 144 -0.55 -8.38 5.87
N PRO A 145 -1.06 -9.10 6.89
CA PRO A 145 -2.03 -8.53 7.84
C PRO A 145 -1.49 -7.30 8.58
N GLY A 146 -0.21 -7.31 8.97
CA GLY A 146 0.46 -6.19 9.64
C GLY A 146 0.80 -5.02 8.71
N LEU A 147 0.84 -5.26 7.40
CA LEU A 147 1.00 -4.23 6.36
C LEU A 147 -0.34 -3.57 6.01
N ILE A 148 -1.43 -4.35 6.01
CA ILE A 148 -2.79 -3.88 5.68
C ILE A 148 -3.43 -3.14 6.85
N GLY A 149 -3.31 -3.68 8.07
CA GLY A 149 -3.95 -3.12 9.27
C GLY A 149 -3.80 -1.60 9.44
N PRO A 150 -2.60 -1.01 9.28
CA PRO A 150 -2.41 0.44 9.37
C PRO A 150 -3.25 1.27 8.40
N ALA A 151 -3.60 0.74 7.23
CA ALA A 151 -4.43 1.44 6.24
C ALA A 151 -5.86 1.68 6.73
N LEU A 152 -6.37 0.88 7.68
CA LEU A 152 -7.70 1.09 8.28
C LEU A 152 -7.83 2.43 9.00
N GLY A 153 -6.72 2.95 9.56
CA GLY A 153 -6.68 4.26 10.20
C GLY A 153 -6.87 5.44 9.22
N TRP A 154 -6.79 5.17 7.91
CA TRP A 154 -6.90 6.16 6.85
C TRP A 154 -8.18 6.09 6.04
N ALA A 155 -9.05 5.10 6.29
CA ALA A 155 -10.27 4.93 5.52
C ALA A 155 -11.15 6.19 5.58
N ALA A 156 -11.40 6.80 4.42
CA ALA A 156 -12.13 8.05 4.30
C ALA A 156 -13.66 7.87 4.27
N SER A 157 -14.14 6.64 4.08
CA SER A 157 -15.56 6.29 4.04
C SER A 157 -15.84 4.92 4.66
N THR A 158 -17.10 4.66 5.01
CA THR A 158 -17.55 3.34 5.47
C THR A 158 -17.32 2.26 4.42
N ALA A 159 -17.51 2.58 3.14
CA ALA A 159 -17.26 1.67 2.03
C ALA A 159 -15.78 1.27 1.95
N GLU A 160 -14.88 2.25 2.03
CA GLU A 160 -13.44 2.01 2.05
C GLU A 160 -13.01 1.19 3.26
N ARG A 161 -13.56 1.51 4.44
CA ARG A 161 -13.29 0.75 5.67
C ARG A 161 -13.73 -0.70 5.54
N SER A 162 -14.93 -0.95 5.01
CA SER A 162 -15.45 -2.31 4.81
C SER A 162 -14.53 -3.10 3.87
N LEU A 163 -14.16 -2.54 2.72
CA LEU A 163 -13.25 -3.20 1.77
C LEU A 163 -11.91 -3.57 2.41
N LEU A 164 -11.31 -2.66 3.18
CA LEU A 164 -10.05 -2.93 3.87
C LEU A 164 -10.20 -3.96 5.01
N GLN A 165 -11.34 -3.99 5.70
CA GLN A 165 -11.62 -4.99 6.75
C GLN A 165 -11.83 -6.37 6.14
N ASP A 166 -12.59 -6.46 5.05
CA ASP A 166 -12.85 -7.71 4.35
C ASP A 166 -11.56 -8.27 3.76
N PHE A 167 -10.73 -7.41 3.16
CA PHE A 167 -9.41 -7.78 2.66
C PHE A 167 -8.45 -8.20 3.77
N LEU A 168 -8.39 -7.46 4.89
CA LEU A 168 -7.56 -7.88 6.02
C LEU A 168 -8.01 -9.26 6.56
N LYS A 169 -9.32 -9.49 6.64
CA LYS A 169 -9.89 -10.74 7.14
C LYS A 169 -9.55 -11.91 6.22
N SER A 170 -9.57 -11.72 4.89
CA SER A 170 -9.20 -12.78 3.95
C SER A 170 -7.74 -13.16 4.08
N GLU A 171 -6.83 -12.21 4.29
CA GLU A 171 -5.38 -12.49 4.43
C GLU A 171 -4.97 -13.24 5.71
N LEU A 172 -5.84 -13.34 6.71
CA LEU A 172 -5.51 -14.02 7.97
C LEU A 172 -5.33 -15.53 7.75
N GLY A 173 -4.14 -16.03 8.07
CA GLY A 173 -3.81 -17.46 8.02
C GLY A 173 -3.37 -17.96 6.64
N HIS A 174 -3.24 -17.08 5.64
CA HIS A 174 -2.68 -17.41 4.33
C HIS A 174 -1.23 -17.92 4.41
N ASP A 175 -0.47 -17.49 5.41
CA ASP A 175 0.90 -17.93 5.69
C ASP A 175 1.01 -19.43 5.94
N ARG A 176 -0.05 -20.06 6.46
CA ARG A 176 -0.08 -21.52 6.75
C ARG A 176 0.07 -22.38 5.49
N PHE A 177 -0.38 -21.90 4.33
CA PHE A 177 -0.17 -22.61 3.07
C PHE A 177 1.32 -22.68 2.74
N LEU A 178 2.03 -21.57 2.87
CA LEU A 178 3.46 -21.49 2.58
C LEU A 178 4.30 -22.19 3.65
N GLU A 179 3.86 -22.17 4.91
CA GLU A 179 4.49 -22.93 5.98
C GLU A 179 4.44 -24.44 5.70
N ALA A 180 3.28 -24.97 5.29
CA ALA A 180 3.13 -26.38 4.92
C ALA A 180 4.05 -26.77 3.74
N SER A 181 4.18 -25.87 2.76
CA SER A 181 5.13 -26.02 1.67
C SER A 181 6.57 -26.13 2.17
N LEU A 182 7.03 -25.18 2.98
CA LEU A 182 8.40 -25.17 3.51
C LEU A 182 8.71 -26.42 4.36
N LYS A 183 7.75 -26.88 5.17
CA LYS A 183 7.85 -28.14 5.91
C LYS A 183 8.04 -29.35 4.99
N ALA A 184 7.30 -29.40 3.89
CA ALA A 184 7.46 -30.46 2.88
C ALA A 184 8.82 -30.42 2.17
N ALA A 185 9.50 -29.26 2.13
CA ALA A 185 10.88 -29.15 1.68
C ALA A 185 11.94 -29.55 2.74
N GLY A 186 11.50 -29.87 3.96
CA GLY A 186 12.35 -30.36 5.05
C GLY A 186 12.77 -29.30 6.07
N LEU A 187 12.16 -28.10 6.05
CA LEU A 187 12.43 -27.07 7.05
C LEU A 187 11.63 -27.33 8.33
N GLY A 188 12.27 -27.14 9.48
CA GLY A 188 11.62 -27.23 10.80
C GLY A 188 10.86 -25.96 11.19
N ASP A 189 10.00 -26.07 12.19
CA ASP A 189 9.18 -24.95 12.70
C ASP A 189 10.04 -23.75 13.12
N ALA A 190 11.07 -24.00 13.93
CA ALA A 190 11.97 -22.96 14.42
C ALA A 190 12.75 -22.28 13.28
N GLU A 191 13.12 -23.05 12.26
CA GLU A 191 13.84 -22.54 11.09
C GLU A 191 12.97 -21.58 10.26
N ILE A 192 11.69 -21.92 10.07
CA ILE A 192 10.72 -21.08 9.36
C ILE A 192 10.39 -19.83 10.19
N GLU A 193 10.18 -19.99 11.50
CA GLU A 193 9.80 -18.88 12.40
C GLU A 193 10.90 -17.82 12.51
N GLN A 194 12.15 -18.26 12.62
CA GLN A 194 13.33 -17.40 12.80
C GLN A 194 13.93 -16.88 11.48
N HIS A 195 13.42 -17.35 10.33
CA HIS A 195 13.89 -16.92 9.04
C HIS A 195 13.79 -15.39 8.85
N GLN A 196 14.89 -14.78 8.42
CA GLN A 196 14.96 -13.38 8.04
C GLN A 196 14.96 -13.20 6.51
N PRO A 197 14.09 -12.33 5.97
CA PRO A 197 13.95 -12.13 4.54
C PRO A 197 15.17 -11.42 3.97
N LEU A 198 15.48 -11.65 2.70
CA LEU A 198 16.52 -10.91 1.99
C LEU A 198 16.27 -9.39 2.07
N PRO A 199 17.32 -8.55 2.04
CA PRO A 199 17.14 -7.09 2.12
C PRO A 199 16.16 -6.52 1.08
N ALA A 200 16.11 -7.10 -0.13
CA ALA A 200 15.16 -6.71 -1.16
C ALA A 200 13.71 -7.06 -0.79
N THR A 201 13.46 -8.26 -0.26
CA THR A 201 12.15 -8.68 0.25
C THR A 201 11.71 -7.83 1.44
N PHE A 202 12.62 -7.55 2.38
CA PHE A 202 12.33 -6.64 3.50
C PHE A 202 11.97 -5.24 3.00
N SER A 203 12.74 -4.70 2.05
CA SER A 203 12.51 -3.37 1.48
C SER A 203 11.14 -3.26 0.82
N LEU A 204 10.67 -4.32 0.17
CA LEU A 204 9.35 -4.39 -0.45
C LEU A 204 8.22 -4.24 0.57
N ALA A 205 8.25 -5.02 1.66
CA ALA A 205 7.26 -4.91 2.72
C ALA A 205 7.38 -3.60 3.50
N ALA A 206 8.61 -3.12 3.75
CA ALA A 206 8.83 -1.85 4.42
C ALA A 206 8.23 -0.69 3.62
N ALA A 207 8.46 -0.66 2.30
CA ALA A 207 7.86 0.35 1.42
C ALA A 207 6.33 0.28 1.43
N LEU A 208 5.74 -0.91 1.32
CA LEU A 208 4.29 -1.08 1.41
C LEU A 208 3.73 -0.63 2.77
N GLY A 209 4.43 -0.95 3.86
CA GLY A 209 4.07 -0.54 5.21
C GLY A 209 4.20 0.97 5.45
N VAL A 210 5.16 1.63 4.82
CA VAL A 210 5.27 3.10 4.80
C VAL A 210 4.10 3.70 4.02
N HIS A 211 3.79 3.17 2.83
CA HIS A 211 2.63 3.61 2.05
C HIS A 211 1.33 3.47 2.86
N ALA A 212 1.11 2.34 3.53
CA ALA A 212 -0.07 2.10 4.36
C ALA A 212 -0.23 3.14 5.48
N ARG A 213 0.88 3.58 6.07
CA ARG A 213 0.90 4.51 7.22
C ARG A 213 0.93 5.98 6.82
N GLN A 214 1.52 6.33 5.69
CA GLN A 214 1.85 7.72 5.36
C GLN A 214 1.27 8.19 4.02
N HIS A 215 0.98 7.27 3.11
CA HIS A 215 0.49 7.60 1.77
C HIS A 215 -0.55 6.58 1.29
N PRO A 216 -1.77 6.58 1.86
CA PRO A 216 -2.79 5.55 1.63
C PRO A 216 -3.15 5.39 0.15
N LEU A 217 -3.10 6.46 -0.65
CA LEU A 217 -3.32 6.38 -2.10
C LEU A 217 -2.27 5.49 -2.80
N SER A 218 -1.00 5.57 -2.39
CA SER A 218 0.05 4.68 -2.94
C SER A 218 -0.10 3.26 -2.44
N PHE A 219 -0.59 3.07 -1.22
CA PHE A 219 -0.89 1.74 -0.70
C PHE A 219 -1.99 1.08 -1.54
N LYS A 220 -3.17 1.71 -1.67
CA LYS A 220 -4.28 1.23 -2.51
C LYS A 220 -3.80 0.90 -3.92
N ALA A 221 -3.01 1.78 -4.51
CA ALA A 221 -2.47 1.66 -5.86
C ALA A 221 -1.46 0.53 -6.04
N SER A 222 -0.82 0.03 -4.97
CA SER A 222 0.25 -0.97 -5.07
C SER A 222 -0.22 -2.39 -4.81
N LEU A 223 -1.39 -2.61 -4.19
CA LEU A 223 -1.85 -3.95 -3.79
C LEU A 223 -1.93 -4.93 -4.97
N PHE A 224 -2.41 -4.50 -6.15
CA PHE A 224 -2.52 -5.36 -7.33
C PHE A 224 -1.19 -6.00 -7.78
N LEU A 225 -0.04 -5.43 -7.38
CA LEU A 225 1.27 -5.99 -7.68
C LEU A 225 1.54 -7.31 -6.93
N PHE A 226 0.90 -7.49 -5.77
CA PHE A 226 1.04 -8.65 -4.90
C PHE A 226 -0.10 -9.64 -5.10
N GLU A 227 -1.30 -9.14 -5.32
CA GLU A 227 -2.51 -9.97 -5.32
C GLU A 227 -2.78 -10.70 -6.64
N ARG A 228 -2.20 -10.22 -7.73
CA ARG A 228 -2.48 -10.78 -9.05
C ARG A 228 -1.76 -12.11 -9.23
N ALA A 229 -2.51 -13.18 -9.45
CA ALA A 229 -1.95 -14.45 -9.88
C ALA A 229 -1.18 -14.29 -11.21
N GLN A 230 -0.07 -15.03 -11.31
CA GLN A 230 0.74 -15.09 -12.53
C GLN A 230 0.76 -16.53 -13.05
N PRO A 231 -0.28 -16.97 -13.81
CA PRO A 231 -0.43 -18.38 -14.19
C PRO A 231 0.81 -18.96 -14.87
N ALA A 232 1.43 -18.22 -15.80
CA ALA A 232 2.65 -18.64 -16.48
C ALA A 232 3.83 -18.87 -15.52
N PHE A 233 3.94 -18.09 -14.44
CA PHE A 233 4.95 -18.29 -13.41
C PHE A 233 4.65 -19.52 -12.57
N ILE A 234 3.41 -19.66 -12.09
CA ILE A 234 3.00 -20.78 -11.25
C ILE A 234 3.17 -22.11 -12.00
N ASP A 235 2.76 -22.16 -13.27
CA ASP A 235 2.92 -23.35 -14.10
C ASP A 235 4.40 -23.70 -14.35
N ALA A 236 5.24 -22.70 -14.63
CA ALA A 236 6.68 -22.91 -14.79
C ALA A 236 7.36 -23.32 -13.47
N PHE A 237 6.91 -22.78 -12.33
CA PHE A 237 7.42 -23.12 -11.00
C PHE A 237 7.10 -24.58 -10.65
N ASP A 238 5.86 -25.00 -10.84
CA ASP A 238 5.43 -26.37 -10.59
C ASP A 238 6.16 -27.38 -11.48
N ALA A 239 6.26 -27.08 -12.77
CA ALA A 239 6.98 -27.92 -13.73
C ALA A 239 8.46 -28.08 -13.32
N ARG A 240 9.09 -26.98 -12.88
CA ARG A 240 10.49 -27.02 -12.44
C ARG A 240 10.66 -27.76 -11.11
N CYS A 241 9.74 -27.59 -10.17
CA CYS A 241 9.72 -28.37 -8.92
C CYS A 241 9.63 -29.88 -9.19
N ALA A 242 8.71 -30.28 -10.06
CA ALA A 242 8.54 -31.67 -10.46
C ALA A 242 9.80 -32.23 -11.13
N ALA A 243 10.41 -31.49 -12.05
CA ALA A 243 11.64 -31.89 -12.74
C ALA A 243 12.84 -32.08 -11.79
N LEU A 244 12.86 -31.38 -10.66
CA LEU A 244 13.91 -31.48 -9.63
C LEU A 244 13.56 -32.43 -8.48
N GLY A 245 12.45 -33.18 -8.59
CA GLY A 245 12.03 -34.13 -7.57
C GLY A 245 11.64 -33.48 -6.24
N LEU A 246 11.16 -32.23 -6.26
CA LEU A 246 10.52 -31.63 -5.09
C LEU A 246 9.14 -32.27 -4.89
N PRO A 247 8.73 -32.57 -3.65
CA PRO A 247 7.46 -33.23 -3.40
C PRO A 247 6.29 -32.32 -3.78
N GLN A 248 5.18 -32.89 -4.23
CA GLN A 248 3.97 -32.11 -4.56
C GLN A 248 3.47 -31.28 -3.36
N ALA A 249 3.67 -31.81 -2.15
CA ALA A 249 3.37 -31.10 -0.91
C ALA A 249 4.18 -29.79 -0.73
N PHE A 250 5.31 -29.62 -1.43
CA PHE A 250 6.06 -28.37 -1.45
C PHE A 250 5.40 -27.31 -2.34
N TYR A 251 5.02 -27.62 -3.58
CA TYR A 251 4.63 -26.56 -4.53
C TYR A 251 3.11 -26.41 -4.72
N ARG A 252 2.30 -27.44 -4.44
CA ARG A 252 0.83 -27.33 -4.56
C ARG A 252 0.19 -26.33 -3.59
N PRO A 253 0.63 -26.17 -2.32
CA PRO A 253 0.07 -25.15 -1.45
C PRO A 253 0.38 -23.71 -1.92
N LEU A 254 1.54 -23.48 -2.54
CA LEU A 254 1.86 -22.18 -3.19
C LEU A 254 0.83 -21.87 -4.29
N ARG A 255 0.50 -22.85 -5.14
CA ARG A 255 -0.56 -22.71 -6.14
C ARG A 255 -1.92 -22.45 -5.47
N ALA A 256 -2.27 -23.21 -4.44
CA ALA A 256 -3.55 -23.04 -3.75
C ALA A 256 -3.71 -21.63 -3.17
N HIS A 257 -2.63 -21.03 -2.65
CA HIS A 257 -2.64 -19.61 -2.25
C HIS A 257 -2.93 -18.69 -3.44
N ALA A 258 -2.29 -18.91 -4.60
CA ALA A 258 -2.57 -18.09 -5.78
C ALA A 258 -4.02 -18.25 -6.27
N ASP A 259 -4.58 -19.47 -6.21
CA ASP A 259 -5.98 -19.74 -6.58
C ASP A 259 -6.98 -19.11 -5.58
N LEU A 260 -6.62 -19.01 -4.29
CA LEU A 260 -7.42 -18.31 -3.29
C LEU A 260 -7.49 -16.81 -3.58
N ASN A 261 -6.39 -16.19 -3.97
CA ASN A 261 -6.37 -14.77 -4.35
C ASN A 261 -7.31 -14.49 -5.54
N ASP A 262 -7.35 -15.39 -6.52
CA ASP A 262 -8.30 -15.30 -7.64
C ASP A 262 -9.76 -15.51 -7.17
N THR A 263 -9.99 -16.45 -6.25
CA THR A 263 -11.32 -16.73 -5.67
C THR A 263 -11.88 -15.52 -4.91
N TYR A 264 -11.06 -14.86 -4.11
CA TYR A 264 -11.44 -13.64 -3.39
C TYR A 264 -11.36 -12.37 -4.25
N ARG A 265 -10.97 -12.49 -5.52
CA ARG A 265 -10.80 -11.37 -6.47
C ARG A 265 -9.88 -10.28 -5.90
N HIS A 266 -8.81 -10.70 -5.22
CA HIS A 266 -7.83 -9.78 -4.67
C HIS A 266 -7.10 -9.00 -5.77
N ASP A 267 -7.03 -9.53 -7.00
CA ASP A 267 -6.54 -8.81 -8.18
C ASP A 267 -7.28 -7.48 -8.43
N ASP A 268 -8.50 -7.36 -7.90
CA ASP A 268 -9.38 -6.23 -8.08
C ASP A 268 -9.39 -5.24 -6.90
N ILE A 269 -8.77 -5.57 -5.76
CA ILE A 269 -8.86 -4.75 -4.53
C ILE A 269 -8.34 -3.33 -4.75
N SER A 270 -7.23 -3.18 -5.49
CA SER A 270 -6.70 -1.86 -5.85
C SER A 270 -7.71 -1.07 -6.69
N ARG A 271 -8.37 -1.69 -7.67
CA ARG A 271 -9.36 -1.00 -8.49
C ARG A 271 -10.52 -0.55 -7.62
N GLN A 272 -11.06 -1.44 -6.80
CA GLN A 272 -12.20 -1.16 -5.92
C GLN A 272 -11.89 0.00 -4.97
N LEU A 273 -10.77 -0.05 -4.25
CA LEU A 273 -10.36 1.01 -3.33
C LEU A 273 -10.10 2.34 -4.05
N MET A 274 -9.42 2.31 -5.20
CA MET A 274 -9.10 3.53 -5.97
C MET A 274 -10.36 4.16 -6.57
N THR A 275 -11.37 3.36 -6.97
CA THR A 275 -12.62 3.92 -7.54
C THR A 275 -13.45 4.72 -6.55
N LEU A 276 -13.20 4.57 -5.24
CA LEU A 276 -13.83 5.39 -4.21
C LEU A 276 -13.29 6.82 -4.17
N ASP A 277 -12.09 7.07 -4.69
CA ASP A 277 -11.51 8.40 -4.78
C ASP A 277 -12.04 9.13 -6.03
N THR A 278 -13.01 10.03 -5.85
CA THR A 278 -13.68 10.73 -6.97
C THR A 278 -12.87 11.85 -7.59
N ALA A 279 -11.94 12.44 -6.83
CA ALA A 279 -11.08 13.52 -7.28
C ALA A 279 -9.70 13.42 -6.58
N ILE A 280 -8.64 13.32 -7.38
CA ILE A 280 -7.25 13.27 -6.93
C ILE A 280 -6.49 14.40 -7.60
N ASP A 281 -5.73 15.15 -6.80
CA ASP A 281 -4.91 16.24 -7.30
C ASP A 281 -3.71 15.74 -8.13
N PRO A 282 -3.18 16.56 -9.07
CA PRO A 282 -2.08 16.14 -9.95
C PRO A 282 -0.78 15.76 -9.23
N GLU A 283 -0.50 16.33 -8.06
CA GLU A 283 0.71 16.03 -7.30
C GLU A 283 0.61 14.64 -6.68
N ALA A 284 -0.50 14.33 -6.00
CA ALA A 284 -0.79 13.00 -5.48
C ALA A 284 -0.80 11.93 -6.58
N CYS A 285 -1.31 12.25 -7.78
CA CYS A 285 -1.20 11.38 -8.95
C CYS A 285 0.28 11.10 -9.30
N THR A 286 1.10 12.13 -9.34
CA THR A 286 2.52 12.03 -9.69
C THR A 286 3.30 11.23 -8.66
N VAL A 287 3.11 11.51 -7.37
CA VAL A 287 3.74 10.78 -6.27
C VAL A 287 3.33 9.31 -6.30
N THR A 288 2.04 9.03 -6.49
CA THR A 288 1.54 7.65 -6.58
C THR A 288 2.16 6.87 -7.73
N LYS A 289 2.26 7.49 -8.91
CA LYS A 289 2.90 6.89 -10.09
C LYS A 289 4.38 6.57 -9.83
N ARG A 290 5.11 7.46 -9.15
CA ARG A 290 6.52 7.24 -8.76
C ARG A 290 6.65 6.09 -7.77
N ASN A 291 5.84 6.09 -6.71
CA ASN A 291 5.86 5.05 -5.69
C ASN A 291 5.56 3.67 -6.28
N VAL A 292 4.56 3.55 -7.16
CA VAL A 292 4.28 2.28 -7.84
C VAL A 292 5.42 1.85 -8.76
N SER A 293 6.05 2.79 -9.47
CA SER A 293 7.22 2.47 -10.31
C SER A 293 8.37 1.92 -9.46
N LEU A 294 8.65 2.55 -8.32
CA LEU A 294 9.66 2.09 -7.37
C LEU A 294 9.34 0.70 -6.81
N MET A 295 8.07 0.41 -6.52
CA MET A 295 7.62 -0.92 -6.09
C MET A 295 7.88 -1.98 -7.17
N VAL A 296 7.58 -1.67 -8.43
CA VAL A 296 7.86 -2.58 -9.57
C VAL A 296 9.36 -2.83 -9.73
N GLU A 297 10.19 -1.78 -9.65
CA GLU A 297 11.65 -1.94 -9.69
C GLU A 297 12.16 -2.78 -8.51
N THR A 298 11.57 -2.62 -7.33
CA THR A 298 11.93 -3.37 -6.13
C THR A 298 11.56 -4.86 -6.26
N LEU A 299 10.39 -5.17 -6.84
CA LEU A 299 10.00 -6.55 -7.16
C LEU A 299 11.00 -7.22 -8.12
N VAL A 300 11.41 -6.53 -9.17
CA VAL A 300 12.43 -7.05 -10.10
C VAL A 300 13.77 -7.27 -9.40
N ARG A 301 14.20 -6.33 -8.56
CA ARG A 301 15.42 -6.48 -7.74
C ARG A 301 15.30 -7.65 -6.77
N GLN A 302 14.13 -7.89 -6.20
CA GLN A 302 13.89 -9.02 -5.32
C GLN A 302 14.13 -10.34 -6.05
N GLU A 303 13.54 -10.53 -7.23
CA GLU A 303 13.77 -11.73 -8.04
C GLU A 303 15.25 -11.98 -8.32
N HIS A 304 15.99 -10.94 -8.72
CA HIS A 304 17.43 -11.04 -8.97
C HIS A 304 18.19 -11.42 -7.71
N THR A 305 17.83 -10.84 -6.56
CA THR A 305 18.49 -11.10 -5.28
C THR A 305 18.22 -12.53 -4.82
N ILE A 306 17.00 -13.05 -5.01
CA ILE A 306 16.67 -14.45 -4.72
C ILE A 306 17.52 -15.39 -5.57
N LEU A 307 17.52 -15.18 -6.90
CA LEU A 307 18.31 -16.02 -7.81
C LEU A 307 19.81 -15.97 -7.46
N ALA A 308 20.37 -14.79 -7.22
CA ALA A 308 21.79 -14.62 -6.93
C ALA A 308 22.17 -15.23 -5.57
N TYR A 309 21.43 -14.91 -4.50
CA TYR A 309 21.76 -15.34 -3.15
C TYR A 309 21.64 -16.85 -2.99
N TYR A 310 20.55 -17.45 -3.49
CA TYR A 310 20.32 -18.89 -3.34
C TYR A 310 21.04 -19.73 -4.41
N ALA A 311 21.76 -19.11 -5.36
CA ALA A 311 22.70 -19.82 -6.23
C ALA A 311 24.01 -20.19 -5.50
N ASP A 312 24.34 -19.49 -4.42
CA ASP A 312 25.50 -19.79 -3.58
C ASP A 312 25.14 -20.89 -2.57
N ASP A 313 25.79 -22.05 -2.69
CA ASP A 313 25.59 -23.20 -1.80
C ASP A 313 26.13 -22.93 -0.38
N SER A 314 27.05 -21.96 -0.23
CA SER A 314 27.57 -21.55 1.08
C SER A 314 26.65 -20.58 1.82
N ALA A 315 25.70 -19.95 1.12
CA ALA A 315 24.82 -18.97 1.73
C ALA A 315 23.81 -19.66 2.69
N PRO A 316 23.59 -19.12 3.91
CA PRO A 316 22.62 -19.67 4.85
C PRO A 316 21.21 -19.78 4.27
N MET A 317 20.59 -20.96 4.43
CA MET A 317 19.19 -21.21 4.09
C MET A 317 18.58 -22.18 5.12
N PRO A 318 17.63 -21.74 5.96
CA PRO A 318 17.13 -20.37 6.04
C PRO A 318 18.17 -19.39 6.60
N ARG A 319 17.96 -18.10 6.32
CA ARG A 319 18.77 -17.00 6.87
C ARG A 319 18.39 -16.75 8.33
N ILE A 320 19.26 -17.14 9.26
CA ILE A 320 19.09 -16.94 10.71
C ILE A 320 20.39 -16.35 11.25
N PHE A 321 20.30 -15.28 12.02
CA PHE A 321 21.44 -14.62 12.67
C PHE A 321 21.20 -14.61 14.18
N HIS A 322 22.21 -14.94 14.96
CA HIS A 322 22.22 -14.97 16.43
C HIS A 322 23.12 -13.86 16.98
#